data_AF-A0A7V4HIB3-F1
#
_entry.id   AF-A0A7V4HIB3-F1
#
_cell.length_a   1.000
_cell.length_b   1.000
_cell.length_c   1.000
_cell.angle_alpha   90.00
_cell.angle_beta   90.00
_cell.angle_gamma   90.00
#
_symmetry.space_group_name_H-M   'P 1'
#
loop_
_entity.id
_entity.type
_entity.pdbx_description
1 polymer ?
#
loop_
_entity_poly.entity_id
_entity_poly.type
_entity_poly.pdbx_seq_one_letter_code
_entity_poly.pdbx_strand_id
1 'polypeptide(L)'
;MKKKNGKYSNLNWGRTMGIWTIVAGIMLFISATAFAADPSGYWCRSEGGNLVDVIGINHSGEIFKITFREGWDKQIYADGVGTLISNRLSATVRKTMSDKANNPKNNNIHVYMTISGDSLSYRSWNIDGSFRWSGEYVKCKQ
;
A
#
# COMPACT_ATOMS: atom_id res chain seq x y z
N MET A 1 43.51 38.01 -56.05
CA MET A 1 42.82 37.80 -57.36
C MET A 1 42.30 36.35 -57.45
N LYS A 2 41.17 36.15 -58.14
CA LYS A 2 40.64 34.90 -58.77
C LYS A 2 40.65 33.55 -58.00
N LYS A 3 39.42 33.19 -57.57
CA LYS A 3 38.76 31.86 -57.55
C LYS A 3 39.44 30.72 -58.33
N LYS A 4 39.27 29.48 -57.82
CA LYS A 4 38.43 28.44 -58.48
C LYS A 4 37.95 27.36 -57.49
N ASN A 5 36.65 27.02 -57.58
CA ASN A 5 35.96 25.99 -56.79
C ASN A 5 35.60 24.79 -57.69
N GLY A 6 35.46 23.60 -57.09
CA GLY A 6 34.69 22.47 -57.65
C GLY A 6 35.49 21.47 -58.51
N LYS A 7 35.06 20.21 -58.65
CA LYS A 7 33.89 19.47 -58.12
C LYS A 7 34.19 17.95 -58.17
N TYR A 8 33.58 17.17 -57.26
CA TYR A 8 32.96 15.81 -57.39
C TYR A 8 33.47 14.79 -58.46
N SER A 9 33.45 13.45 -58.30
CA SER A 9 32.94 12.50 -57.28
C SER A 9 33.32 11.05 -57.71
N ASN A 10 32.76 10.03 -57.03
CA ASN A 10 32.83 8.57 -57.31
C ASN A 10 34.11 7.89 -56.78
N LEU A 11 34.12 6.65 -56.27
CA LEU A 11 33.09 5.61 -56.03
C LEU A 11 33.50 4.92 -54.68
N ASN A 12 32.71 4.13 -53.93
CA ASN A 12 31.38 3.54 -54.11
C ASN A 12 30.66 3.39 -52.74
N TRP A 13 29.39 2.96 -52.72
CA TRP A 13 28.64 2.59 -51.51
C TRP A 13 28.71 1.07 -51.26
N GLY A 14 29.04 0.62 -50.04
CA GLY A 14 29.40 -0.79 -49.82
C GLY A 14 29.40 -1.31 -48.38
N ARG A 15 28.20 -1.38 -47.77
CA ARG A 15 27.82 -2.29 -46.65
C ARG A 15 28.26 -1.89 -45.21
N THR A 16 27.42 -2.30 -44.26
CA THR A 16 27.60 -2.33 -42.78
C THR A 16 27.78 -1.01 -42.00
N MET A 17 27.27 0.13 -42.50
CA MET A 17 26.78 1.20 -41.62
C MET A 17 25.31 0.95 -41.25
N GLY A 18 25.08 0.00 -40.34
CA GLY A 18 23.75 -0.32 -39.83
C GLY A 18 23.81 -1.39 -38.73
N ILE A 19 22.96 -1.25 -37.72
CA ILE A 19 22.77 -2.20 -36.61
C ILE A 19 23.96 -2.31 -35.63
N TRP A 20 24.38 -1.18 -35.03
CA TRP A 20 24.92 -1.17 -33.64
C TRP A 20 24.56 0.10 -32.87
N THR A 21 24.20 1.20 -33.55
CA THR A 21 23.64 2.42 -32.93
C THR A 21 22.23 2.27 -32.34
N ILE A 22 21.71 1.04 -32.22
CA ILE A 22 20.39 0.72 -31.64
C ILE A 22 20.56 -0.28 -30.47
N VAL A 23 21.45 0.04 -29.54
CA VAL A 23 21.45 -0.52 -28.18
C VAL A 23 21.16 0.59 -27.14
N ALA A 24 21.14 1.86 -27.57
CA ALA A 24 20.84 3.03 -26.75
C ALA A 24 19.36 3.47 -26.77
N GLY A 25 18.48 2.71 -27.41
CA GLY A 25 17.04 2.95 -27.46
C GLY A 25 16.27 1.69 -27.11
N ILE A 26 15.22 1.83 -26.29
CA ILE A 26 14.38 0.72 -25.79
C ILE A 26 15.10 -0.18 -24.75
N MET A 27 15.78 0.43 -23.77
CA MET A 27 15.47 -0.02 -22.40
C MET A 27 14.06 0.48 -22.09
N LEU A 28 13.07 -0.38 -22.32
CA LEU A 28 11.75 -0.18 -21.77
C LEU A 28 11.89 -0.04 -20.26
N PHE A 29 11.66 1.18 -19.75
CA PHE A 29 11.22 1.35 -18.37
C PHE A 29 9.88 0.62 -18.25
N ILE A 30 9.96 -0.68 -17.97
CA ILE A 30 8.86 -1.41 -17.35
C ILE A 30 8.82 -0.86 -15.92
N SER A 31 8.22 0.33 -15.79
CA SER A 31 7.64 0.77 -14.54
C SER A 31 6.57 -0.26 -14.21
N ALA A 32 6.97 -1.31 -13.52
CA ALA A 32 6.06 -2.22 -12.86
C ALA A 32 5.28 -1.36 -11.88
N THR A 33 4.13 -0.87 -12.32
CA THR A 33 3.11 -0.32 -11.44
C THR A 33 2.68 -1.48 -10.58
N ALA A 34 3.38 -1.67 -9.46
CA ALA A 34 2.92 -2.52 -8.38
C ALA A 34 1.55 -1.96 -8.00
N PHE A 35 0.50 -2.63 -8.47
CA PHE A 35 -0.87 -2.24 -8.20
C PHE A 35 -0.99 -2.12 -6.68
N ALA A 36 -1.17 -0.89 -6.20
CA ALA A 36 -1.34 -0.65 -4.78
C ALA A 36 -2.59 -1.43 -4.37
N ALA A 37 -2.40 -2.46 -3.54
CA ALA A 37 -3.48 -3.34 -3.15
C ALA A 37 -4.48 -2.51 -2.35
N ASP A 38 -5.67 -2.27 -2.90
CA ASP A 38 -6.71 -1.48 -2.24
C ASP A 38 -7.11 -2.18 -0.92
N PRO A 39 -6.81 -1.57 0.25
CA PRO A 39 -7.13 -2.15 1.53
C PRO A 39 -8.62 -2.03 1.85
N SER A 40 -9.40 -1.28 1.04
CA SER A 40 -10.82 -1.02 1.28
C SER A 40 -11.65 -2.30 1.36
N GLY A 41 -12.69 -2.25 2.19
CA GLY A 41 -13.58 -3.35 2.50
C GLY A 41 -13.45 -3.81 3.95
N TYR A 42 -13.84 -5.05 4.19
CA TYR A 42 -13.86 -5.65 5.53
C TYR A 42 -12.92 -6.84 5.59
N TRP A 43 -12.22 -6.95 6.72
CA TRP A 43 -11.24 -7.99 7.00
C TRP A 43 -11.65 -8.72 8.27
N CYS A 44 -11.79 -10.04 8.18
CA CYS A 44 -12.38 -10.91 9.19
C CYS A 44 -11.29 -11.79 9.81
N ARG A 45 -11.31 -11.91 11.13
CA ARG A 45 -10.52 -12.90 11.89
C ARG A 45 -11.47 -13.85 12.59
N SER A 46 -11.30 -15.14 12.34
CA SER A 46 -12.15 -16.18 12.90
C SER A 46 -11.33 -17.20 13.68
N GLU A 47 -11.86 -17.65 14.82
CA GLU A 47 -11.27 -18.68 15.67
C GLU A 47 -12.32 -19.75 15.96
N GLY A 48 -11.95 -21.04 15.86
CA GLY A 48 -12.89 -22.15 16.10
C GLY A 48 -14.14 -22.14 15.21
N GLY A 49 -14.08 -21.53 14.03
CA GLY A 49 -15.23 -21.33 13.12
C GLY A 49 -16.11 -20.12 13.42
N ASN A 50 -15.89 -19.41 14.53
CA ASN A 50 -16.63 -18.21 14.90
C ASN A 50 -15.88 -16.96 14.45
N LEU A 51 -16.61 -15.94 13.99
CA LEU A 51 -16.04 -14.63 13.70
C LEU A 51 -15.75 -13.90 15.01
N VAL A 52 -14.48 -13.54 15.24
CA VAL A 52 -14.02 -12.88 16.48
C VAL A 52 -13.86 -11.38 16.26
N ASP A 53 -13.18 -10.97 15.20
CA ASP A 53 -12.92 -9.55 14.91
C ASP A 53 -13.20 -9.19 13.46
N VAL A 54 -13.64 -7.95 13.24
CA VAL A 54 -13.72 -7.33 11.93
C VAL A 54 -13.00 -5.98 11.92
N ILE A 55 -12.11 -5.79 10.96
CA ILE A 55 -11.52 -4.48 10.61
C ILE A 55 -12.24 -3.97 9.37
N GLY A 56 -12.94 -2.85 9.49
CA GLY A 56 -13.52 -2.13 8.35
C GLY A 56 -12.61 -0.99 7.91
N ILE A 57 -12.20 -0.99 6.65
CA ILE A 57 -11.32 0.01 6.02
C ILE A 57 -12.08 0.68 4.87
N ASN A 58 -12.17 2.01 4.90
CA ASN A 58 -12.82 2.82 3.86
C ASN A 58 -11.92 4.00 3.47
N HIS A 59 -11.78 4.27 2.17
CA HIS A 59 -11.02 5.44 1.71
C HIS A 59 -11.84 6.74 1.79
N SER A 60 -11.14 7.85 1.97
CA SER A 60 -11.66 9.22 1.95
C SER A 60 -10.58 10.12 1.36
N GLY A 61 -10.45 10.08 0.04
CA GLY A 61 -9.25 10.60 -0.65
C GLY A 61 -8.02 9.77 -0.29
N GLU A 62 -6.92 10.43 0.04
CA GLU A 62 -5.63 9.79 0.40
C GLU A 62 -5.61 9.20 1.82
N ILE A 63 -6.65 9.47 2.62
CA ILE A 63 -6.77 9.01 4.01
C ILE A 63 -7.75 7.84 4.09
N PHE A 64 -7.38 6.79 4.82
CA PHE A 64 -8.22 5.64 5.10
C PHE A 64 -8.81 5.75 6.51
N LYS A 65 -10.14 5.70 6.62
CA LYS A 65 -10.85 5.51 7.89
C LYS A 65 -10.87 4.03 8.24
N ILE A 66 -10.48 3.72 9.48
CA ILE A 66 -10.36 2.35 9.99
C ILE A 66 -11.26 2.20 11.21
N THR A 67 -11.94 1.07 11.32
CA THR A 67 -12.86 0.73 12.42
C THR A 67 -12.64 -0.71 12.87
N PHE A 68 -12.71 -0.95 14.18
CA PHE A 68 -12.52 -2.24 14.82
C PHE A 68 -13.77 -2.64 15.61
N ARG A 69 -14.23 -3.89 15.46
CA ARG A 69 -15.39 -4.45 16.15
C ARG A 69 -15.20 -5.95 16.42
N GLU A 70 -15.79 -6.45 17.50
CA GLU A 70 -15.75 -7.87 17.90
C GLU A 70 -16.83 -8.66 17.14
N GLY A 71 -16.68 -8.81 15.82
CA GLY A 71 -17.72 -9.38 14.95
C GLY A 71 -18.78 -8.37 14.51
N TRP A 72 -19.74 -8.82 13.68
CA TRP A 72 -20.64 -7.91 12.96
C TRP A 72 -21.65 -7.18 13.83
N ASP A 73 -22.28 -7.88 14.78
CA ASP A 73 -23.37 -7.38 15.63
C ASP A 73 -22.88 -6.62 16.87
N LYS A 74 -21.57 -6.38 16.97
CA LYS A 74 -20.97 -5.63 18.08
C LYS A 74 -20.64 -4.20 17.66
N GLN A 75 -20.72 -3.32 18.65
CA GLN A 75 -20.34 -1.92 18.56
C GLN A 75 -18.84 -1.75 18.28
N ILE A 76 -18.48 -0.64 17.62
CA ILE A 76 -17.10 -0.32 17.23
C ILE A 76 -16.30 0.08 18.49
N TYR A 77 -15.32 -0.71 18.88
CA TYR A 77 -14.51 -0.49 20.10
C TYR A 77 -13.29 0.40 19.87
N ALA A 78 -12.83 0.55 18.64
CA ALA A 78 -11.79 1.51 18.26
C ALA A 78 -11.98 2.02 16.82
N ASP A 79 -11.65 3.28 16.60
CA ASP A 79 -11.75 3.94 15.30
C ASP A 79 -10.62 4.97 15.08
N GLY A 80 -10.30 5.25 13.83
CA GLY A 80 -9.32 6.29 13.51
C GLY A 80 -8.98 6.35 12.03
N VAL A 81 -7.78 6.87 11.74
CA VAL A 81 -7.35 7.19 10.38
C VAL A 81 -5.90 6.78 10.13
N GLY A 82 -5.59 6.51 8.87
CA GLY A 82 -4.25 6.13 8.41
C GLY A 82 -4.01 6.43 6.94
N THR A 83 -2.78 6.17 6.51
CA THR A 83 -2.30 6.38 5.13
C THR A 83 -1.69 5.08 4.61
N LEU A 84 -2.01 4.73 3.37
CA LEU A 84 -1.46 3.58 2.66
C LEU A 84 -0.17 4.00 1.94
N ILE A 85 0.92 3.25 2.16
CA ILE A 85 2.16 3.38 1.40
C ILE A 85 2.47 2.02 0.80
N SER A 86 2.43 1.90 -0.53
CA SER A 86 2.47 0.62 -1.26
C SER A 86 1.40 -0.35 -0.75
N ASN A 87 1.76 -1.44 -0.07
CA ASN A 87 0.84 -2.41 0.52
C ASN A 87 0.75 -2.31 2.06
N ARG A 88 1.29 -1.26 2.68
CA ARG A 88 1.31 -1.09 4.13
C ARG A 88 0.48 0.12 4.55
N LEU A 89 -0.60 -0.12 5.28
CA LEU A 89 -1.46 0.89 5.88
C LEU A 89 -0.97 1.16 7.31
N SER A 90 -0.50 2.39 7.55
CA SER A 90 -0.10 2.88 8.87
C SER A 90 -1.17 3.81 9.41
N ALA A 91 -1.60 3.62 10.66
CA ALA A 91 -2.73 4.33 11.24
C ALA A 91 -2.55 4.64 12.73
N THR A 92 -3.28 5.66 13.19
CA THR A 92 -3.52 5.88 14.61
C THR A 92 -5.00 5.75 14.87
N VAL A 93 -5.36 4.85 15.78
CA VAL A 93 -6.75 4.64 16.18
C VAL A 93 -6.92 4.83 17.68
N ARG A 94 -8.09 5.34 18.05
CA ARG A 94 -8.47 5.63 19.43
C ARG A 94 -9.50 4.61 19.87
N LYS A 95 -9.36 4.11 21.10
CA LYS A 95 -10.41 3.34 21.76
C LYS A 95 -11.67 4.19 21.94
N THR A 96 -12.75 3.76 21.31
CA THR A 96 -14.08 4.34 21.40
C THR A 96 -14.79 3.82 22.66
N MET A 97 -14.57 2.56 23.02
CA MET A 97 -14.91 1.99 24.32
C MET A 97 -13.69 1.91 25.23
N SER A 98 -13.77 2.60 26.36
CA SER A 98 -12.78 2.50 27.44
C SER A 98 -13.45 1.94 28.68
N ASP A 99 -13.21 0.65 28.99
CA ASP A 99 -13.70 -0.01 30.22
C ASP A 99 -13.14 0.62 31.51
N LYS A 100 -12.26 1.62 31.38
CA LYS A 100 -11.90 2.55 32.45
C LYS A 100 -12.00 3.99 31.94
N ALA A 101 -13.00 4.72 32.39
CA ALA A 101 -13.20 6.15 32.09
C ALA A 101 -12.12 7.09 32.68
N ASN A 102 -11.12 6.54 33.38
CA ASN A 102 -10.24 7.30 34.28
C ASN A 102 -8.80 7.56 33.77
N ASN A 103 -8.45 7.20 32.52
CA ASN A 103 -7.15 7.62 31.96
C ASN A 103 -7.16 7.83 30.43
N PRO A 104 -7.57 9.02 29.93
CA PRO A 104 -7.64 9.30 28.50
C PRO A 104 -6.27 9.34 27.79
N LYS A 105 -5.15 9.37 28.53
CA LYS A 105 -3.81 9.54 27.96
C LYS A 105 -3.25 8.32 27.22
N ASN A 106 -3.87 7.14 27.34
CA ASN A 106 -3.38 5.90 26.71
C ASN A 106 -4.44 5.17 25.86
N ASN A 107 -5.37 5.95 25.29
CA ASN A 107 -6.46 5.42 24.44
C ASN A 107 -6.10 5.36 22.95
N ASN A 108 -5.00 6.01 22.54
CA ASN A 108 -4.49 5.96 21.17
C ASN A 108 -3.49 4.81 21.02
N ILE A 109 -3.62 4.04 19.95
CA ILE A 109 -2.69 2.98 19.55
C ILE A 109 -2.27 3.19 18.10
N HIS A 110 -1.01 2.87 17.81
CA HIS A 110 -0.51 2.79 16.44
C HIS A 110 -0.79 1.42 15.87
N VAL A 111 -1.27 1.38 14.64
CA VAL A 111 -1.61 0.17 13.90
C VAL A 111 -0.84 0.16 12.60
N TYR A 112 -0.24 -1.00 12.29
CA TYR A 112 0.32 -1.28 10.98
C TYR A 112 -0.36 -2.52 10.42
N MET A 113 -0.86 -2.41 9.20
CA MET A 113 -1.50 -3.49 8.47
C MET A 113 -0.75 -3.68 7.14
N THR A 114 -0.37 -4.93 6.83
CA THR A 114 0.27 -5.28 5.56
C THR A 114 -0.68 -6.15 4.75
N ILE A 115 -1.06 -5.68 3.57
CA ILE A 115 -2.01 -6.35 2.67
C ILE A 115 -1.24 -7.22 1.67
N SER A 116 -1.74 -8.43 1.42
CA SER A 116 -1.25 -9.33 0.39
C SER A 116 -2.43 -10.15 -0.16
N GLY A 117 -2.97 -9.73 -1.31
CA GLY A 117 -4.20 -10.30 -1.87
C GLY A 117 -5.36 -10.22 -0.85
N ASP A 118 -6.00 -11.36 -0.59
CA ASP A 118 -7.08 -11.50 0.39
C ASP A 118 -6.58 -11.75 1.84
N SER A 119 -5.29 -11.53 2.14
CA SER A 119 -4.74 -11.60 3.50
C SER A 119 -4.26 -10.23 4.00
N LEU A 120 -4.47 -9.98 5.29
CA LEU A 120 -4.03 -8.78 6.00
C LEU A 120 -3.37 -9.18 7.32
N SER A 121 -2.07 -8.90 7.44
CA SER A 121 -1.33 -9.05 8.70
C SER A 121 -1.43 -7.76 9.50
N TYR A 122 -2.02 -7.82 10.69
CA TYR A 122 -2.21 -6.70 11.61
C TYR A 122 -1.20 -6.77 12.76
N ARG A 123 -0.65 -5.61 13.14
CA ARG A 123 0.09 -5.42 14.39
C ARG A 123 -0.24 -4.06 15.00
N SER A 124 -0.24 -3.98 16.33
CA SER A 124 -0.40 -2.71 17.05
C SER A 124 0.53 -2.54 18.24
N TRP A 125 0.77 -1.28 18.55
CA TRP A 125 1.64 -0.79 19.61
C TRP A 125 0.94 0.34 20.36
N ASN A 126 1.27 0.49 21.63
CA ASN A 126 0.88 1.67 22.40
C ASN A 126 1.71 2.90 21.94
N ILE A 127 1.30 4.09 22.38
CA ILE A 127 1.98 5.35 22.03
C ILE A 127 3.43 5.43 22.54
N ASP A 128 3.78 4.64 23.56
CA ASP A 128 5.15 4.48 24.08
C ASP A 128 6.03 3.49 23.28
N GLY A 129 5.49 2.91 22.19
CA GLY A 129 6.18 1.94 21.35
C GLY A 129 6.17 0.50 21.90
N SER A 130 5.56 0.23 23.05
CA SER A 130 5.38 -1.14 23.55
C SER A 130 4.42 -1.93 22.65
N PHE A 131 4.79 -3.17 22.30
CA PHE A 131 3.93 -4.06 21.53
C PHE A 131 2.65 -4.37 22.28
N ARG A 132 1.52 -4.30 21.58
CA ARG A 132 0.20 -4.52 22.15
C ARG A 132 -0.42 -5.83 21.68
N TRP A 133 -0.55 -6.02 20.37
CA TRP A 133 -1.26 -7.17 19.81
C TRP A 133 -0.92 -7.38 18.31
N SER A 134 -1.16 -8.59 17.81
CA SER A 134 -1.03 -8.94 16.40
C SER A 134 -2.04 -10.02 16.02
N GLY A 135 -2.52 -10.00 14.79
CA GLY A 135 -3.46 -10.99 14.27
C GLY A 135 -3.42 -11.05 12.74
N GLU A 136 -3.78 -12.19 12.19
CA GLU A 136 -3.95 -12.38 10.75
C GLU A 136 -5.43 -12.36 10.41
N TYR A 137 -5.79 -11.65 9.35
CA TYR A 137 -7.15 -11.45 8.87
C TYR A 137 -7.25 -11.86 7.41
N VAL A 138 -8.42 -12.34 7.00
CA VAL A 138 -8.76 -12.59 5.60
C VAL A 138 -9.83 -11.62 5.12
N LYS A 139 -9.87 -11.30 3.83
CA LYS A 139 -10.93 -10.46 3.28
C LYS A 139 -12.28 -11.14 3.51
N CYS A 140 -13.22 -10.44 4.15
CA CYS A 140 -14.52 -11.00 4.49
C CYS A 140 -15.28 -11.37 3.21
N LYS A 141 -15.73 -12.62 3.11
CA LYS A 141 -16.66 -13.03 2.05
C LYS A 141 -18.06 -12.54 2.41
N GLN A 142 -18.69 -11.82 1.48
CA GLN A 142 -20.12 -11.47 1.51
C GLN A 142 -20.91 -12.55 0.76
#